data_AF-V8CJG7-F1
#
_entry.id   AF-V8CJG7-F1
#
_cell.length_a   1.000
_cell.length_b   1.000
_cell.length_c   1.000
_cell.angle_alpha   90.00
_cell.angle_beta   90.00
_cell.angle_gamma   90.00
#
_symmetry.space_group_name_H-M   'P 1'
#
loop_
_entity.id
_entity.type
_entity.pdbx_description
1 polymer ?
#
loop_
_entity_poly.entity_id
_entity_poly.type
_entity_poly.pdbx_seq_one_letter_code
_entity_poly.pdbx_strand_id
1 'polypeptide(L)'
;MDFTSIITHMNAHHTKELVGLVKKFGNQSEPKDVVLESVDFEGLDIAYAGGSVRVEFPQRATPDTIKNAIISLCMSVEQTHDLEAIKQEIAEFAKEFGSGVLASLSPSGEALATYAPVIHSEGRFYIYISEVAEHYASIRANPSNIELMFLEDESKAKSVILRKRLRYRVSARFVDRGGEEFESVFARFVEQSGGGGGIKSIKAMQDFHLIELIAGSGRYVKGFGQAYSIASNGEISYLGGSGNPHKMGAHGHSPHAAR
;
A
#
# COMPACT_ATOMS: atom_id res chain seq x y z
N MET A 1 11.75 -16.03 26.61
CA MET A 1 10.83 -15.02 27.19
C MET A 1 9.57 -15.75 27.57
N ASP A 2 9.05 -15.54 28.76
CA ASP A 2 7.76 -16.11 29.18
C ASP A 2 6.62 -15.19 28.72
N PHE A 3 5.69 -15.72 27.93
CA PHE A 3 4.54 -14.98 27.40
C PHE A 3 3.29 -15.09 28.28
N THR A 4 3.33 -15.85 29.38
CA THR A 4 2.18 -16.13 30.26
C THR A 4 1.50 -14.84 30.74
N SER A 5 2.28 -13.82 31.08
CA SER A 5 1.74 -12.51 31.51
C SER A 5 0.97 -11.80 30.39
N ILE A 6 1.42 -11.87 29.14
CA ILE A 6 0.74 -11.29 27.98
C ILE A 6 -0.56 -12.06 27.72
N ILE A 7 -0.49 -13.39 27.69
CA ILE A 7 -1.65 -14.26 27.45
C ILE A 7 -2.74 -14.00 28.48
N THR A 8 -2.37 -13.98 29.77
CA THR A 8 -3.31 -13.72 30.87
C THR A 8 -3.95 -12.34 30.74
N HIS A 9 -3.15 -11.30 30.45
CA HIS A 9 -3.67 -9.95 30.29
C HIS A 9 -4.61 -9.82 29.08
N MET A 10 -4.25 -10.39 27.93
CA MET A 10 -5.06 -10.36 26.72
C MET A 10 -6.40 -11.06 26.91
N ASN A 11 -6.41 -12.24 27.54
CA ASN A 11 -7.63 -13.00 27.79
C ASN A 11 -8.54 -12.33 28.84
N ALA A 12 -7.98 -11.55 29.77
CA ALA A 12 -8.74 -10.84 30.80
C ALA A 12 -9.32 -9.49 30.32
N HIS A 13 -8.64 -8.81 29.40
CA HIS A 13 -8.93 -7.39 29.10
C HIS A 13 -9.14 -7.05 27.62
N HIS A 14 -8.74 -7.92 26.69
CA HIS A 14 -8.74 -7.64 25.25
C HIS A 14 -9.51 -8.70 24.44
N THR A 15 -10.50 -9.36 25.05
CA THR A 15 -11.30 -10.42 24.40
C THR A 15 -12.05 -9.89 23.17
N LYS A 16 -12.50 -8.63 23.20
CA LYS A 16 -13.20 -7.99 22.07
C LYS A 16 -12.28 -7.87 20.85
N GLU A 17 -11.02 -7.49 21.08
CA GLU A 17 -10.00 -7.34 20.05
C GLU A 17 -9.61 -8.71 19.48
N LEU A 18 -9.45 -9.73 20.34
CA LEU A 18 -9.22 -11.11 19.92
C LEU A 18 -10.36 -11.63 19.03
N VAL A 19 -11.62 -11.39 19.41
CA VAL A 19 -12.80 -11.69 18.57
C VAL A 19 -12.70 -10.98 17.21
N GLY A 20 -12.32 -9.69 17.21
CA GLY A 20 -12.12 -8.92 15.99
C GLY A 20 -11.04 -9.50 15.07
N LEU A 21 -9.92 -9.96 15.64
CA LEU A 21 -8.85 -10.62 14.90
C LEU A 21 -9.32 -11.95 14.29
N VAL A 22 -10.05 -12.76 15.04
CA VAL A 22 -10.61 -14.03 14.52
C VAL A 22 -11.59 -13.76 13.37
N LYS A 23 -12.45 -12.74 13.50
CA LYS A 23 -13.35 -12.33 12.40
C LYS A 23 -12.58 -11.91 11.16
N LYS A 24 -11.55 -11.08 11.35
CA LYS A 24 -10.76 -10.49 10.25
C LYS A 24 -9.87 -11.51 9.54
N PHE A 25 -9.17 -12.37 10.28
CA PHE A 25 -8.14 -13.26 9.74
C PHE A 25 -8.60 -14.72 9.63
N GLY A 26 -9.50 -15.17 10.52
CA GLY A 26 -9.96 -16.56 10.60
C GLY A 26 -11.20 -16.88 9.76
N ASN A 27 -11.77 -15.90 9.05
CA ASN A 27 -12.99 -16.05 8.24
C ASN A 27 -14.20 -16.62 9.02
N GLN A 28 -14.32 -16.28 10.30
CA GLN A 28 -15.44 -16.66 11.16
C GLN A 28 -16.28 -15.43 11.47
N SER A 29 -17.55 -15.40 11.09
CA SER A 29 -18.42 -14.22 11.33
C SER A 29 -18.77 -14.03 12.80
N GLU A 30 -18.96 -15.13 13.54
CA GLU A 30 -19.43 -15.15 14.92
C GLU A 30 -18.63 -16.15 15.78
N PRO A 31 -17.32 -15.92 16.00
CA PRO A 31 -16.51 -16.81 16.81
C PRO A 31 -16.97 -16.75 18.28
N LYS A 32 -17.07 -17.92 18.92
CA LYS A 32 -17.42 -18.09 20.33
C LYS A 32 -16.21 -18.63 21.09
N ASP A 33 -16.22 -18.48 22.42
CA ASP A 33 -15.17 -19.01 23.30
C ASP A 33 -13.75 -18.63 22.86
N VAL A 34 -13.58 -17.37 22.43
CA VAL A 34 -12.31 -16.87 21.88
C VAL A 34 -11.28 -16.71 22.98
N VAL A 35 -10.12 -17.35 22.82
CA VAL A 35 -9.01 -17.32 23.77
C VAL A 35 -7.68 -17.26 23.02
N LEU A 36 -6.76 -16.44 23.51
CA LEU A 36 -5.36 -16.47 23.08
C LEU A 36 -4.68 -17.67 23.74
N GLU A 37 -4.22 -18.65 22.94
CA GLU A 37 -3.58 -19.87 23.42
C GLU A 37 -2.07 -19.70 23.54
N SER A 38 -1.43 -19.16 22.50
CA SER A 38 0.01 -18.91 22.48
C SER A 38 0.40 -17.63 21.76
N VAL A 39 1.58 -17.15 22.12
CA VAL A 39 2.27 -16.01 21.51
C VAL A 39 3.71 -16.43 21.26
N ASP A 40 4.24 -16.03 20.12
CA ASP A 40 5.68 -16.06 19.86
C ASP A 40 6.10 -14.75 19.17
N PHE A 41 7.33 -14.68 18.66
CA PHE A 41 7.83 -13.49 17.98
C PHE A 41 7.29 -13.31 16.55
N GLU A 42 6.55 -14.28 16.02
CA GLU A 42 5.98 -14.26 14.68
C GLU A 42 4.47 -14.00 14.70
N GLY A 43 3.77 -14.24 15.81
CA GLY A 43 2.33 -13.96 15.87
C GLY A 43 1.60 -14.45 17.11
N LEU A 44 0.29 -14.60 16.92
CA LEU A 44 -0.70 -15.02 17.91
C LEU A 44 -1.44 -16.27 17.43
N ASP A 45 -1.60 -17.26 18.29
CA ASP A 45 -2.52 -18.39 18.07
C ASP A 45 -3.77 -18.18 18.91
N ILE A 46 -4.90 -17.99 18.23
CA ILE A 46 -6.18 -17.68 18.85
C ILE A 46 -7.15 -18.83 18.59
N ALA A 47 -7.58 -19.51 19.65
CA ALA A 47 -8.62 -20.53 19.56
C ALA A 47 -10.01 -19.93 19.72
N TYR A 48 -10.99 -20.64 19.18
CA TYR A 48 -12.41 -20.35 19.27
C TYR A 48 -13.21 -21.66 19.16
N ALA A 49 -14.50 -21.63 19.47
CA ALA A 49 -15.37 -22.79 19.33
C ALA A 49 -15.39 -23.28 17.87
N GLY A 50 -14.80 -24.45 17.62
CA GLY A 50 -14.74 -25.08 16.30
C GLY A 50 -13.41 -24.93 15.56
N GLY A 51 -12.38 -24.28 16.14
CA GLY A 51 -11.06 -24.25 15.53
C GLY A 51 -10.10 -23.23 16.15
N SER A 52 -9.02 -22.94 15.44
CA SER A 52 -8.08 -21.88 15.80
C SER A 52 -7.61 -21.12 14.57
N VAL A 53 -7.01 -19.95 14.79
CA VAL A 53 -6.40 -19.13 13.75
C VAL A 53 -5.05 -18.63 14.22
N ARG A 54 -4.04 -18.80 13.35
CA ARG A 54 -2.75 -18.14 13.48
C ARG A 54 -2.83 -16.76 12.84
N VAL A 55 -2.53 -15.72 13.60
CA VAL A 55 -2.44 -14.34 13.12
C VAL A 55 -0.98 -13.89 13.21
N GLU A 56 -0.31 -13.85 12.07
CA GLU A 56 1.10 -13.44 11.99
C GLU A 56 1.25 -11.92 12.10
N PHE A 57 2.32 -11.48 12.74
CA PHE A 57 2.75 -10.10 12.71
C PHE A 57 3.29 -9.75 11.31
N PRO A 58 3.06 -8.51 10.84
CA PRO A 58 3.65 -8.03 9.58
C PRO A 58 5.16 -8.16 9.49
N GLN A 59 5.83 -8.15 10.65
CA GLN A 59 7.27 -8.26 10.81
C GLN A 59 7.56 -9.02 12.11
N ARG A 60 8.57 -9.89 12.10
CA ARG A 60 9.02 -10.61 13.30
C ARG A 60 9.38 -9.63 14.42
N ALA A 61 8.77 -9.82 15.58
CA ALA A 61 8.99 -9.03 16.77
C ALA A 61 10.27 -9.44 17.51
N THR A 62 10.66 -8.62 18.47
CA THR A 62 11.75 -8.86 19.42
C THR A 62 11.19 -8.78 20.84
N PRO A 63 11.97 -9.15 21.88
CA PRO A 63 11.59 -8.91 23.28
C PRO A 63 11.08 -7.49 23.56
N ASP A 64 11.67 -6.49 22.90
CA ASP A 64 11.35 -5.08 23.12
C ASP A 64 10.14 -4.61 22.31
N THR A 65 9.87 -5.24 21.16
CA THR A 65 8.81 -4.79 20.24
C THR A 65 7.53 -5.62 20.32
N ILE A 66 7.53 -6.81 20.95
CA ILE A 66 6.40 -7.74 20.98
C ILE A 66 5.10 -7.10 21.48
N LYS A 67 5.16 -6.32 22.55
CA LYS A 67 3.96 -5.64 23.09
C LYS A 67 3.35 -4.68 22.07
N ASN A 68 4.20 -3.87 21.42
CA ASN A 68 3.75 -2.92 20.41
C ASN A 68 3.24 -3.62 19.15
N ALA A 69 3.82 -4.77 18.78
CA ALA A 69 3.33 -5.59 17.67
C ALA A 69 1.90 -6.10 17.92
N ILE A 70 1.63 -6.61 19.13
CA ILE A 70 0.29 -7.06 19.54
C ILE A 70 -0.70 -5.91 19.56
N ILE A 71 -0.33 -4.78 20.18
CA ILE A 71 -1.19 -3.59 20.24
C ILE A 71 -1.53 -3.11 18.83
N SER A 72 -0.52 -3.00 17.95
CA SER A 72 -0.73 -2.57 16.55
C SER A 72 -1.65 -3.53 15.80
N LEU A 73 -1.52 -4.83 16.03
CA LEU A 73 -2.36 -5.85 15.41
C LEU A 73 -3.82 -5.71 15.87
N CYS A 74 -4.07 -5.55 17.18
CA CYS A 74 -5.40 -5.33 17.73
C CYS A 74 -6.04 -4.02 17.22
N MET A 75 -5.29 -2.92 17.26
CA MET A 75 -5.75 -1.61 16.76
C MET A 75 -6.08 -1.64 15.27
N SER A 76 -5.41 -2.52 14.50
CA SER A 76 -5.69 -2.67 13.07
C SER A 76 -7.14 -3.08 12.78
N VAL A 77 -7.86 -3.69 13.73
CA VAL A 77 -9.26 -4.07 13.53
C VAL A 77 -10.12 -2.82 13.36
N GLU A 78 -10.08 -1.90 14.31
CA GLU A 78 -10.90 -0.68 14.28
C GLU A 78 -10.38 0.32 13.23
N GLN A 79 -9.06 0.54 13.18
CA GLN A 79 -8.44 1.49 12.23
C GLN A 79 -8.67 1.13 10.76
N THR A 80 -8.99 -0.13 10.46
CA THR A 80 -9.30 -0.53 9.08
C THR A 80 -10.55 0.19 8.54
N HIS A 81 -11.44 0.64 9.42
CA HIS A 81 -12.71 1.26 9.06
C HIS A 81 -12.70 2.80 9.13
N ASP A 82 -11.59 3.42 9.55
CA ASP A 82 -11.44 4.88 9.57
C ASP A 82 -11.07 5.40 8.18
N LEU A 83 -12.08 5.54 7.31
CA LEU A 83 -11.88 5.90 5.91
C LEU A 83 -11.32 7.31 5.71
N GLU A 84 -11.60 8.25 6.62
CA GLU A 84 -11.05 9.60 6.55
C GLU A 84 -9.56 9.62 6.88
N ALA A 85 -9.14 8.90 7.92
CA ALA A 85 -7.71 8.74 8.22
C ALA A 85 -6.97 8.03 7.06
N ILE A 86 -7.59 7.02 6.44
CA ILE A 86 -7.01 6.32 5.29
C ILE A 86 -6.90 7.24 4.07
N LYS A 87 -7.87 8.13 3.85
CA LYS A 87 -7.80 9.12 2.78
C LYS A 87 -6.60 10.05 2.94
N GLN A 88 -6.37 10.52 4.17
CA GLN A 88 -5.22 11.34 4.49
C GLN A 88 -3.91 10.58 4.31
N GLU A 89 -3.83 9.33 4.80
CA GLU A 89 -2.64 8.49 4.65
C GLU A 89 -2.30 8.21 3.17
N ILE A 90 -3.30 8.03 2.30
CA ILE A 90 -3.08 7.84 0.86
C ILE A 90 -2.41 9.07 0.24
N ALA A 91 -2.90 10.27 0.59
CA ALA A 91 -2.35 11.53 0.10
C ALA A 91 -0.92 11.78 0.62
N GLU A 92 -0.65 11.43 1.88
CA GLU A 92 0.68 11.52 2.48
C GLU A 92 1.64 10.51 1.87
N PHE A 93 1.23 9.25 1.74
CA PHE A 93 2.05 8.19 1.15
C PHE A 93 2.49 8.54 -0.28
N ALA A 94 1.59 9.06 -1.13
CA ALA A 94 1.97 9.47 -2.48
C ALA A 94 3.07 10.55 -2.47
N LYS A 95 2.99 11.52 -1.53
CA LYS A 95 3.94 12.64 -1.40
C LYS A 95 5.33 12.22 -0.92
N GLU A 96 5.48 11.03 -0.34
CA GLU A 96 6.79 10.47 0.04
C GLU A 96 7.67 10.15 -1.18
N PHE A 97 7.08 10.04 -2.38
CA PHE A 97 7.78 9.59 -3.57
C PHE A 97 8.04 10.73 -4.56
N GLY A 98 9.30 10.77 -5.03
CA GLY A 98 9.71 11.57 -6.20
C GLY A 98 9.64 10.83 -7.54
N SER A 99 9.19 9.57 -7.53
CA SER A 99 9.06 8.73 -8.72
C SER A 99 7.93 7.72 -8.55
N GLY A 100 7.46 7.17 -9.67
CA GLY A 100 6.42 6.14 -9.69
C GLY A 100 6.68 5.11 -10.76
N VAL A 101 6.23 3.88 -10.52
CA VAL A 101 6.24 2.80 -11.51
C VAL A 101 5.06 3.01 -12.45
N LEU A 102 5.29 2.85 -13.74
CA LEU A 102 4.29 2.98 -14.80
C LEU A 102 4.11 1.64 -15.49
N ALA A 103 2.87 1.18 -15.56
CA ALA A 103 2.45 0.17 -16.51
C ALA A 103 1.77 0.84 -17.70
N SER A 104 2.24 0.58 -18.91
CA SER A 104 1.69 1.14 -20.15
C SER A 104 1.76 0.11 -21.29
N LEU A 105 1.15 0.44 -22.42
CA LEU A 105 1.09 -0.45 -23.58
C LEU A 105 1.82 0.16 -24.77
N SER A 106 2.82 -0.54 -25.30
CA SER A 106 3.51 -0.11 -26.53
C SER A 106 2.52 -0.02 -27.71
N PRO A 107 2.87 0.67 -28.81
CA PRO A 107 2.06 0.69 -30.02
C PRO A 107 1.82 -0.71 -30.63
N SER A 108 2.73 -1.67 -30.39
CA SER A 108 2.61 -3.07 -30.81
C SER A 108 1.73 -3.92 -29.88
N GLY A 109 1.25 -3.38 -28.75
CA GLY A 109 0.43 -4.12 -27.78
C GLY A 109 1.24 -4.86 -26.72
N GLU A 110 2.53 -4.56 -26.56
CA GLU A 110 3.38 -5.16 -25.53
C GLU A 110 3.29 -4.38 -24.23
N ALA A 111 3.17 -5.09 -23.10
CA ALA A 111 3.13 -4.48 -21.80
C ALA A 111 4.50 -3.97 -21.38
N LEU A 112 4.57 -2.70 -20.98
CA LEU A 112 5.79 -2.08 -20.46
C LEU A 112 5.64 -1.84 -18.96
N ALA A 113 6.68 -2.14 -18.19
CA ALA A 113 6.81 -1.81 -16.78
C ALA A 113 8.05 -0.93 -16.61
N THR A 114 7.84 0.38 -16.52
CA THR A 114 8.90 1.38 -16.43
C THR A 114 8.75 2.21 -15.14
N TYR A 115 9.57 3.24 -14.96
CA TYR A 115 9.35 4.25 -13.93
C TYR A 115 9.58 5.64 -14.53
N ALA A 116 9.04 6.66 -13.88
CA ALA A 116 9.29 8.06 -14.22
C ALA A 116 9.40 8.92 -12.96
N PRO A 117 10.09 10.09 -13.02
CA PRO A 117 9.94 11.12 -12.00
C PRO A 117 8.47 11.52 -11.88
N VAL A 118 7.98 11.66 -10.65
CA VAL A 118 6.62 12.11 -10.36
C VAL A 118 6.67 13.43 -9.63
N ILE A 119 5.91 14.40 -10.12
CA ILE A 119 5.83 15.76 -9.60
C ILE A 119 4.43 15.93 -9.01
N HIS A 120 4.37 16.36 -7.75
CA HIS A 120 3.12 16.63 -7.06
C HIS A 120 2.86 18.13 -7.06
N SER A 121 1.80 18.57 -7.75
CA SER A 121 1.42 19.98 -7.84
C SER A 121 -0.10 20.15 -7.74
N GLU A 122 -0.58 20.96 -6.81
CA GLU A 122 -2.01 21.30 -6.64
C GLU A 122 -2.95 20.07 -6.55
N GLY A 123 -2.49 18.99 -5.92
CA GLY A 123 -3.27 17.74 -5.80
C GLY A 123 -3.30 16.89 -7.07
N ARG A 124 -2.51 17.25 -8.09
CA ARG A 124 -2.34 16.53 -9.36
C ARG A 124 -0.97 15.87 -9.45
N PHE A 125 -0.88 14.86 -10.30
CA PHE A 125 0.36 14.15 -10.60
C PHE A 125 0.85 14.51 -12.00
N TYR A 126 2.15 14.71 -12.13
CA TYR A 126 2.80 14.88 -13.42
C TYR A 126 4.02 13.99 -13.52
N ILE A 127 4.38 13.62 -14.74
CA ILE A 127 5.66 12.97 -15.06
C ILE A 127 6.44 13.82 -16.05
N TYR A 128 7.76 13.67 -16.04
CA TYR A 128 8.65 14.35 -16.98
C TYR A 128 9.56 13.32 -17.66
N ILE A 129 9.29 13.03 -18.94
CA ILE A 129 9.88 11.89 -19.66
C ILE A 129 10.41 12.30 -21.04
N SER A 130 11.44 11.60 -21.53
CA SER A 130 12.05 11.81 -22.86
C SER A 130 11.36 10.96 -23.93
N GLU A 131 11.30 11.49 -25.17
CA GLU A 131 10.93 10.75 -26.39
C GLU A 131 11.76 9.48 -26.62
N VAL A 132 12.99 9.43 -26.09
CA VAL A 132 13.90 8.30 -26.23
C VAL A 132 13.45 7.07 -25.42
N ALA A 133 12.70 7.29 -24.34
CA ALA A 133 12.25 6.21 -23.47
C ALA A 133 11.01 5.51 -24.04
N GLU A 134 10.97 4.17 -23.99
CA GLU A 134 9.87 3.37 -24.55
C GLU A 134 8.49 3.78 -24.04
N HIS A 135 8.41 4.24 -22.78
CA HIS A 135 7.15 4.67 -22.21
C HIS A 135 6.55 5.91 -22.89
N TYR A 136 7.35 6.75 -23.57
CA TYR A 136 6.83 7.92 -24.28
C TYR A 136 5.92 7.50 -25.42
N ALA A 137 6.41 6.62 -26.30
CA ALA A 137 5.62 6.09 -27.41
C ALA A 137 4.37 5.36 -26.92
N SER A 138 4.50 4.60 -25.82
CA SER A 138 3.37 3.89 -25.21
C SER A 138 2.27 4.83 -24.70
N ILE A 139 2.64 5.91 -24.01
CA ILE A 139 1.71 6.89 -23.43
C ILE A 139 1.09 7.73 -24.55
N ARG A 140 1.86 8.08 -25.58
CA ARG A 140 1.35 8.84 -26.71
C ARG A 140 0.32 8.05 -27.52
N ALA A 141 0.56 6.76 -27.74
CA ALA A 141 -0.34 5.89 -28.48
C ALA A 141 -1.58 5.49 -27.66
N ASN A 142 -1.41 5.27 -26.35
CA ASN A 142 -2.46 4.75 -25.46
C ASN A 142 -2.66 5.64 -24.21
N PRO A 143 -3.03 6.92 -24.37
CA PRO A 143 -3.02 7.89 -23.26
C PRO A 143 -4.02 7.60 -22.15
N SER A 144 -5.03 6.75 -22.40
CA SER A 144 -6.04 6.37 -21.40
C SER A 144 -5.84 4.97 -20.81
N ASN A 145 -4.76 4.27 -21.17
CA ASN A 145 -4.47 2.91 -20.70
C ASN A 145 -3.11 2.84 -19.99
N ILE A 146 -3.05 3.50 -18.83
CA ILE A 146 -1.85 3.60 -18.01
C ILE A 146 -2.23 3.28 -16.56
N GLU A 147 -1.34 2.62 -15.84
CA GLU A 147 -1.43 2.49 -14.39
C GLU A 147 -0.19 3.07 -13.72
N LEU A 148 -0.39 4.00 -12.79
CA LEU A 148 0.64 4.56 -11.93
C LEU A 148 0.66 3.79 -10.62
N MET A 149 1.84 3.40 -10.15
CA MET A 149 2.05 2.76 -8.85
C MET A 149 3.13 3.48 -8.03
N PHE A 150 2.74 3.96 -6.85
CA PHE A 150 3.68 4.27 -5.77
C PHE A 150 3.89 3.00 -4.95
N LEU A 151 5.14 2.60 -4.79
CA LEU A 151 5.52 1.33 -4.17
C LEU A 151 6.61 1.57 -3.14
N GLU A 152 6.35 1.18 -1.91
CA GLU A 152 7.31 1.28 -0.81
C GLU A 152 8.64 0.61 -1.16
N ASP A 153 9.74 1.27 -0.80
CA ASP A 153 11.09 0.72 -0.91
C ASP A 153 11.16 -0.61 -0.15
N GLU A 154 11.72 -1.64 -0.77
CA GLU A 154 11.77 -2.98 -0.18
C GLU A 154 12.53 -3.00 1.15
N SER A 155 13.54 -2.14 1.31
CA SER A 155 14.32 -2.01 2.56
C SER A 155 13.57 -1.33 3.70
N LYS A 156 12.48 -0.62 3.41
CA LYS A 156 11.61 0.04 4.40
C LYS A 156 10.37 -0.79 4.73
N ALA A 157 9.97 -1.66 3.80
CA ALA A 157 8.80 -2.50 3.95
C ALA A 157 8.93 -3.50 5.11
N LYS A 158 7.79 -3.91 5.65
CA LYS A 158 7.73 -4.90 6.75
C LYS A 158 8.25 -6.27 6.33
N SER A 159 7.98 -6.65 5.08
CA SER A 159 8.49 -7.84 4.42
C SER A 159 8.28 -7.72 2.91
N VAL A 160 8.94 -8.59 2.14
CA VAL A 160 8.81 -8.62 0.67
C VAL A 160 7.38 -8.89 0.18
N ILE A 161 6.56 -9.57 1.00
CA ILE A 161 5.16 -9.87 0.69
C ILE A 161 4.19 -8.75 1.12
N LEU A 162 4.67 -7.73 1.82
CA LEU A 162 3.86 -6.65 2.37
C LEU A 162 4.52 -5.28 2.18
N ARG A 163 4.77 -4.94 0.92
CA ARG A 163 5.13 -3.59 0.50
C ARG A 163 3.86 -2.74 0.36
N LYS A 164 3.80 -1.64 1.11
CA LYS A 164 2.72 -0.65 0.99
C LYS A 164 2.71 -0.12 -0.44
N ARG A 165 1.51 -0.04 -1.03
CA ARG A 165 1.37 0.36 -2.43
C ARG A 165 0.07 1.09 -2.71
N LEU A 166 0.17 2.07 -3.58
CA LEU A 166 -0.94 2.86 -4.10
C LEU A 166 -0.92 2.78 -5.62
N ARG A 167 -2.01 2.35 -6.23
CA ARG A 167 -2.17 2.23 -7.68
C ARG A 167 -3.33 3.09 -8.15
N TYR A 168 -3.17 3.77 -9.28
CA TYR A 168 -4.23 4.47 -9.99
C TYR A 168 -4.23 4.09 -11.46
N ARG A 169 -5.43 3.84 -12.01
CA ARG A 169 -5.65 3.96 -13.45
C ARG A 169 -5.64 5.44 -13.79
N VAL A 170 -4.84 5.83 -14.78
CA VAL A 170 -4.64 7.24 -15.13
C VAL A 170 -4.82 7.47 -16.62
N SER A 171 -5.24 8.69 -16.97
CA SER A 171 -5.14 9.21 -18.33
C SER A 171 -4.08 10.30 -18.42
N ALA A 172 -3.36 10.36 -19.53
CA ALA A 172 -2.28 11.29 -19.78
C ALA A 172 -2.73 12.49 -20.61
N ARG A 173 -2.35 13.71 -20.18
CA ARG A 173 -2.44 14.94 -20.97
C ARG A 173 -1.06 15.58 -21.07
N PHE A 174 -0.59 15.81 -22.30
CA PHE A 174 0.65 16.54 -22.53
C PHE A 174 0.46 18.02 -22.20
N VAL A 175 1.41 18.60 -21.48
CA VAL A 175 1.42 20.01 -21.10
C VAL A 175 2.34 20.76 -22.06
N ASP A 176 1.84 21.85 -22.64
CA ASP A 176 2.59 22.67 -23.58
C ASP A 176 3.78 23.34 -22.89
N ARG A 177 4.94 23.24 -23.52
CA ARG A 177 6.19 23.82 -23.04
C ARG A 177 6.13 25.35 -23.05
N GLY A 178 6.69 25.97 -22.02
CA GLY A 178 6.78 27.44 -21.90
C GLY A 178 5.48 28.14 -21.49
N GLY A 179 4.37 27.40 -21.33
CA GLY A 179 3.15 27.92 -20.72
C GLY A 179 3.28 28.06 -19.19
N GLU A 180 2.33 28.77 -18.60
CA GLU A 180 2.29 29.02 -17.15
C GLU A 180 2.24 27.71 -16.34
N GLU A 181 1.42 26.73 -16.76
CA GLU A 181 1.34 25.41 -16.12
C GLU A 181 2.69 24.70 -16.13
N PHE A 182 3.39 24.70 -17.26
CA PHE A 182 4.70 24.05 -17.39
C PHE A 182 5.72 24.67 -16.44
N GLU A 183 5.83 26.01 -16.43
CA GLU A 183 6.80 26.71 -15.60
C GLU A 183 6.51 26.52 -14.11
N SER A 184 5.23 26.60 -13.70
CA SER A 184 4.80 26.37 -12.32
C SER A 184 5.10 24.94 -11.85
N VAL A 185 4.71 23.93 -12.63
CA VAL A 185 4.93 22.52 -12.27
C VAL A 185 6.42 22.17 -12.27
N PHE A 186 7.20 22.71 -13.22
CA PHE A 186 8.64 22.47 -13.24
C PHE A 186 9.35 23.14 -12.05
N ALA A 187 8.93 24.33 -11.63
CA ALA A 187 9.44 24.96 -10.41
C ALA A 187 9.16 24.07 -9.19
N ARG A 188 7.96 23.48 -9.11
CA ARG A 188 7.62 22.51 -8.06
C ARG A 188 8.48 21.25 -8.12
N PHE A 189 8.81 20.77 -9.32
CA PHE A 189 9.73 19.63 -9.47
C PHE A 189 11.12 19.93 -8.92
N VAL A 190 11.66 21.12 -9.19
CA VAL A 190 12.96 21.57 -8.65
C VAL A 190 12.90 21.65 -7.13
N GLU A 191 11.83 22.18 -6.56
CA GLU A 191 11.64 22.25 -5.10
C GLU A 191 11.57 20.85 -4.47
N GLN A 192 10.71 19.97 -5.00
CA GLN A 192 10.49 18.61 -4.50
C GLN A 192 11.77 17.76 -4.52
N SER A 193 12.64 17.98 -5.52
CA SER A 193 13.87 17.23 -5.71
C SER A 193 15.12 17.88 -5.08
N GLY A 194 14.98 19.09 -4.52
CA GLY A 194 16.12 19.89 -4.06
C GLY A 194 16.99 20.47 -5.19
N GLY A 195 16.60 20.28 -6.46
CA GLY A 195 17.21 20.93 -7.63
C GLY A 195 18.59 20.43 -8.07
N GLY A 196 19.11 19.37 -7.44
CA GLY A 196 20.35 18.69 -7.82
C GLY A 196 20.16 17.60 -8.88
N GLY A 197 21.23 16.87 -9.20
CA GLY A 197 21.13 15.61 -9.98
C GLY A 197 20.75 15.75 -11.45
N GLY A 198 20.95 16.92 -12.07
CA GLY A 198 20.68 17.13 -13.50
C GLY A 198 19.24 17.52 -13.84
N ILE A 199 18.36 17.69 -12.85
CA ILE A 199 16.95 18.07 -13.07
C ILE A 199 16.83 19.41 -13.81
N LYS A 200 17.68 20.39 -13.46
CA LYS A 200 17.72 21.68 -14.17
C LYS A 200 18.21 21.53 -15.61
N SER A 201 19.07 20.56 -15.89
CA SER A 201 19.63 20.31 -17.22
C SER A 201 18.59 19.72 -18.16
N ILE A 202 17.81 18.73 -17.69
CA ILE A 202 16.77 18.10 -18.51
C ILE A 202 15.63 19.06 -18.87
N LYS A 203 15.42 20.15 -18.10
CA LYS A 203 14.46 21.21 -18.46
C LYS A 203 14.71 21.77 -19.87
N ALA A 204 15.97 21.94 -20.26
CA ALA A 204 16.32 22.57 -21.54
C ALA A 204 16.22 21.60 -22.73
N MET A 205 16.20 20.29 -22.46
CA MET A 205 16.13 19.24 -23.48
C MET A 205 14.72 19.21 -24.09
N GLN A 206 14.63 19.38 -25.41
CA GLN A 206 13.34 19.57 -26.11
C GLN A 206 12.58 18.25 -26.32
N ASP A 207 13.29 17.13 -26.28
CA ASP A 207 12.74 15.78 -26.33
C ASP A 207 12.07 15.37 -25.00
N PHE A 208 12.17 16.19 -23.94
CA PHE A 208 11.46 15.94 -22.69
C PHE A 208 10.11 16.66 -22.64
N HIS A 209 9.11 15.92 -22.18
CA HIS A 209 7.71 16.35 -22.11
C HIS A 209 7.18 16.26 -20.69
N LEU A 210 6.47 17.31 -20.28
CA LEU A 210 5.67 17.30 -19.06
C LEU A 210 4.29 16.73 -19.39
N ILE A 211 3.85 15.74 -18.61
CA ILE A 211 2.60 15.03 -18.85
C ILE A 211 1.83 14.97 -17.53
N GLU A 212 0.62 15.51 -17.49
CA GLU A 212 -0.31 15.32 -16.39
C GLU A 212 -0.86 13.89 -16.41
N LEU A 213 -0.83 13.22 -15.26
CA LEU A 213 -1.49 11.95 -15.02
C LEU A 213 -2.77 12.20 -14.21
N ILE A 214 -3.90 12.21 -14.91
CA ILE A 214 -5.22 12.43 -14.32
C ILE A 214 -5.66 11.11 -13.67
N ALA A 215 -5.72 11.09 -12.34
CA ALA A 215 -6.09 9.91 -11.57
C ALA A 215 -7.57 9.56 -11.71
N GLY A 216 -7.86 8.31 -12.08
CA GLY A 216 -9.18 7.71 -12.03
C GLY A 216 -9.30 6.78 -10.82
N SER A 217 -9.88 5.59 -11.03
CA SER A 217 -10.00 4.58 -9.97
C SER A 217 -8.64 4.08 -9.48
N GLY A 218 -8.56 3.77 -8.19
CA GLY A 218 -7.32 3.30 -7.56
C GLY A 218 -7.49 2.17 -6.55
N ARG A 219 -6.34 1.74 -6.02
CA ARG A 219 -6.22 0.69 -5.02
C ARG A 219 -5.09 1.03 -4.07
N TYR A 220 -5.38 1.01 -2.77
CA TYR A 220 -4.38 1.18 -1.72
C TYR A 220 -4.28 -0.08 -0.87
N VAL A 221 -3.06 -0.51 -0.58
CA VAL A 221 -2.79 -1.63 0.34
C VAL A 221 -1.69 -1.21 1.31
N LYS A 222 -2.01 -1.23 2.60
CA LYS A 222 -1.08 -0.85 3.69
C LYS A 222 -0.71 -1.99 4.63
N GLY A 223 -1.41 -3.12 4.56
CA GLY A 223 -1.22 -4.24 5.47
C GLY A 223 -2.08 -5.45 5.12
N PHE A 224 -1.91 -6.54 5.87
CA PHE A 224 -2.73 -7.73 5.71
C PHE A 224 -4.19 -7.45 6.06
N GLY A 225 -5.09 -7.83 5.15
CA GLY A 225 -6.52 -7.50 5.28
C GLY A 225 -6.79 -5.99 5.32
N GLN A 226 -5.89 -5.15 4.78
CA GLN A 226 -6.04 -3.69 4.73
C GLN A 226 -5.86 -3.21 3.30
N ALA A 227 -6.87 -3.49 2.48
CA ALA A 227 -6.95 -3.09 1.09
C ALA A 227 -8.20 -2.22 0.87
N TYR A 228 -8.02 -1.14 0.11
CA TYR A 228 -9.02 -0.10 -0.09
C TYR A 228 -9.17 0.21 -1.58
N SER A 229 -10.41 0.23 -2.07
CA SER A 229 -10.70 0.73 -3.41
C SER A 229 -10.90 2.23 -3.36
N ILE A 230 -10.42 2.93 -4.39
CA ILE A 230 -10.60 4.36 -4.59
C ILE A 230 -11.43 4.52 -5.86
N ALA A 231 -12.61 5.12 -5.77
CA ALA A 231 -13.42 5.46 -6.93
C ALA A 231 -12.87 6.70 -7.64
N SER A 232 -13.26 6.94 -8.89
CA SER A 232 -12.77 8.09 -9.67
C SER A 232 -13.16 9.46 -9.09
N ASN A 233 -14.17 9.51 -8.21
CA ASN A 233 -14.56 10.71 -7.45
C ASN A 233 -13.76 10.88 -6.14
N GLY A 234 -12.82 9.98 -5.85
CA GLY A 234 -12.02 9.98 -4.63
C GLY A 234 -12.67 9.30 -3.42
N GLU A 235 -13.87 8.72 -3.55
CA GLU A 235 -14.47 7.92 -2.47
C GLU A 235 -13.68 6.65 -2.20
N ILE A 236 -13.51 6.33 -0.92
CA ILE A 236 -12.74 5.18 -0.47
C ILE A 236 -13.68 4.14 0.12
N SER A 237 -13.44 2.87 -0.21
CA SER A 237 -14.15 1.74 0.37
C SER A 237 -13.19 0.64 0.81
N TYR A 238 -13.44 0.05 1.97
CA TYR A 238 -12.70 -1.11 2.46
C TYR A 238 -13.15 -2.38 1.72
N LEU A 239 -12.20 -3.18 1.25
CA LEU A 239 -12.47 -4.35 0.42
C LEU A 239 -12.69 -5.65 1.20
N GLY A 240 -12.30 -5.71 2.47
CA GLY A 240 -12.41 -6.94 3.29
C GLY A 240 -13.69 -7.02 4.11
N GLY A 241 -14.76 -6.31 3.73
CA GLY A 241 -16.04 -6.31 4.45
C GLY A 241 -16.71 -7.69 4.52
N SER A 242 -16.34 -8.61 3.62
CA SER A 242 -16.80 -10.01 3.61
C SER A 242 -15.87 -10.99 4.35
N GLY A 243 -14.90 -10.50 5.13
CA GLY A 243 -13.89 -11.34 5.80
C GLY A 243 -12.67 -11.65 4.91
N ASN A 244 -11.89 -12.65 5.31
CA ASN A 244 -10.67 -13.06 4.62
C ASN A 244 -11.01 -13.75 3.28
N PRO A 245 -10.67 -13.18 2.11
CA PRO A 245 -11.00 -13.77 0.81
C PRO A 245 -10.10 -14.95 0.42
N HIS A 246 -9.04 -15.22 1.19
CA HIS A 246 -8.13 -16.32 0.92
C HIS A 246 -8.72 -17.65 1.39
N LYS A 247 -8.67 -18.67 0.53
CA LYS A 247 -9.00 -20.04 0.92
C LYS A 247 -7.84 -20.63 1.72
N MET A 248 -8.06 -20.88 3.01
CA MET A 248 -7.12 -21.67 3.80
C MET A 248 -7.27 -23.14 3.41
N GLY A 249 -6.16 -23.82 3.11
CA GLY A 249 -6.15 -25.28 3.02
C GLY A 249 -6.41 -25.91 4.39
N ALA A 250 -6.89 -27.14 4.43
CA ALA A 250 -7.02 -27.90 5.68
C ALA A 250 -5.62 -28.20 6.23
N HIS A 251 -5.05 -27.29 7.02
CA HIS A 251 -3.81 -27.56 7.74
C HIS A 251 -4.16 -28.26 9.05
N GLY A 252 -3.99 -29.58 9.04
CA GLY A 252 -3.92 -30.37 10.26
C GLY A 252 -2.79 -29.83 11.14
N HIS A 253 -3.07 -29.73 12.44
CA HIS A 253 -2.09 -29.38 13.47
C HIS A 253 -0.79 -30.17 13.26
N SER A 254 0.27 -29.46 12.87
CA SER A 254 1.62 -29.91 13.14
C SER A 254 2.20 -28.92 14.15
N PRO A 255 2.44 -29.32 15.40
CA PRO A 255 3.08 -28.44 16.36
C PRO A 255 4.49 -28.15 15.84
N HIS A 256 4.77 -26.89 15.51
CA HIS A 256 6.14 -26.46 15.24
C HIS A 256 6.91 -26.57 16.56
N ALA A 257 7.56 -27.72 16.77
CA ALA A 257 8.58 -27.89 17.79
C ALA A 257 9.70 -26.90 17.48
N ALA A 258 9.94 -25.98 18.42
CA ALA A 258 11.07 -25.05 18.38
C ALA A 258 12.38 -25.82 18.15
N ARG A 259 13.17 -25.35 17.18
CA ARG A 259 14.61 -25.58 17.11
C ARG A 259 15.32 -24.26 17.37
#